data_AF-A0A2S0XQR4-F1
#
_entry.id   AF-A0A2S0XQR4-F1
#
_cell.length_a   1.000
_cell.length_b   1.000
_cell.length_c   1.000
_cell.angle_alpha   90.00
_cell.angle_beta   90.00
_cell.angle_gamma   90.00
#
_symmetry.space_group_name_H-M   'P 1'
#
loop_
_entity.id
_entity.type
_entity.pdbx_description
1 polymer ?
#
loop_
_entity_poly.entity_id
_entity_poly.type
_entity_poly.pdbx_seq_one_letter_code
_entity_poly.pdbx_strand_id
1 'polypeptide(L)'
;MPLTDTKALPYFEAHDWFEFNGMTCCRSCGYVRNATSDTRACKPPPASRIRKIEMASLTLPLKAEYFDAIRDGSKMEEYRLVTPFWAKRLECRSYDCIVLTKGYPRLIDFGRRLKRPWRGFTVKTITHPHFGPDPVLVYAIDVRPPEGKANG
;
A
#
# COMPACT_ATOMS: atom_id res chain seq x y z
N MET A 1 1.74 52.75 -4.70
CA MET A 1 2.16 51.81 -5.76
C MET A 1 1.90 50.39 -5.28
N PRO A 2 1.37 49.51 -6.14
CA PRO A 2 0.68 48.29 -5.71
C PRO A 2 1.59 47.04 -5.71
N LEU A 3 1.19 46.09 -4.85
CA LEU A 3 1.26 44.62 -4.96
C LEU A 3 2.62 43.90 -4.76
N THR A 4 2.78 43.31 -3.57
CA THR A 4 2.75 41.85 -3.27
C THR A 4 4.08 41.14 -3.47
N ASP A 5 4.86 41.07 -2.39
CA ASP A 5 5.94 40.09 -2.26
C ASP A 5 5.39 38.84 -1.56
N THR A 6 4.51 38.13 -2.26
CA THR A 6 4.12 36.79 -1.87
C THR A 6 5.19 35.87 -2.42
N LYS A 7 6.14 35.45 -1.57
CA LYS A 7 6.96 34.26 -1.84
C LYS A 7 6.01 33.09 -2.09
N ALA A 8 5.74 32.82 -3.36
CA ALA A 8 5.10 31.62 -3.81
C ALA A 8 6.02 30.46 -3.41
N LEU A 9 5.63 29.72 -2.38
CA LEU A 9 6.14 28.38 -2.14
C LEU A 9 5.90 27.56 -3.43
N PRO A 10 6.84 26.70 -3.87
CA PRO A 10 6.67 25.88 -5.07
C PRO A 10 5.56 24.86 -4.83
N TYR A 11 4.32 25.29 -5.05
CA TYR A 11 3.11 24.55 -4.75
C TYR A 11 2.64 23.85 -6.03
N PHE A 12 2.89 22.54 -6.07
CA PHE A 12 2.30 21.56 -6.99
C PHE A 12 2.54 21.78 -8.49
N GLU A 13 3.74 21.47 -8.98
CA GLU A 13 3.95 21.18 -10.40
C GLU A 13 4.21 19.69 -10.66
N ALA A 14 3.60 19.22 -11.74
CA ALA A 14 3.60 17.87 -12.30
C ALA A 14 2.89 16.77 -11.48
N HIS A 15 1.70 16.41 -11.96
CA HIS A 15 1.17 15.07 -11.71
C HIS A 15 2.15 14.03 -12.27
N ASP A 16 2.86 13.32 -11.39
CA ASP A 16 3.71 12.18 -11.75
C ASP A 16 2.80 10.99 -12.08
N TRP A 17 2.37 10.93 -13.34
CA TRP A 17 1.57 9.84 -13.87
C TRP A 17 2.48 8.67 -14.24
N PHE A 18 2.07 7.46 -13.86
CA PHE A 18 2.69 6.23 -14.31
C PHE A 18 1.63 5.24 -14.78
N GLU A 19 2.01 4.38 -15.70
CA GLU A 19 1.16 3.29 -16.15
C GLU A 19 1.37 2.06 -15.28
N PHE A 20 0.26 1.49 -14.79
CA PHE A 20 0.25 0.24 -14.03
C PHE A 20 -0.88 -0.64 -14.54
N ASN A 21 -0.56 -1.81 -15.11
CA ASN A 21 -1.56 -2.75 -15.64
C ASN A 21 -2.60 -2.10 -16.58
N GLY A 22 -2.16 -1.20 -17.47
CA GLY A 22 -3.06 -0.48 -18.40
C GLY A 22 -3.87 0.67 -17.78
N MET A 23 -3.61 1.03 -16.51
CA MET A 23 -4.24 2.14 -15.82
C MET A 23 -3.25 3.31 -15.66
N THR A 24 -3.68 4.54 -15.98
CA THR A 24 -2.86 5.75 -15.77
C THR A 24 -3.09 6.29 -14.36
N CYS A 25 -2.04 6.29 -13.54
CA CYS A 25 -2.12 6.49 -12.11
C CYS A 25 -1.24 7.63 -11.62
N CYS A 26 -1.75 8.50 -10.76
CA CYS A 26 -0.97 9.60 -10.18
C CYS A 26 -0.23 9.13 -8.93
N ARG A 27 1.11 9.15 -8.92
CA ARG A 27 1.92 8.75 -7.75
C ARG A 27 1.68 9.62 -6.53
N SER A 28 1.33 10.90 -6.72
CA SER A 28 1.18 11.87 -5.64
C SER A 28 -0.12 11.67 -4.83
N CYS A 29 -1.20 11.23 -5.47
CA CYS A 29 -2.51 11.09 -4.81
C CYS A 29 -3.16 9.70 -4.93
N GLY A 30 -2.62 8.83 -5.77
CA GLY A 30 -3.16 7.50 -6.08
C GLY A 30 -4.47 7.51 -6.86
N TYR A 31 -4.76 8.59 -7.59
CA TYR A 31 -5.91 8.70 -8.48
C TYR A 31 -5.67 7.91 -9.77
N VAL A 32 -6.66 7.14 -10.20
CA VAL A 32 -6.65 6.35 -11.44
C VAL A 32 -7.51 7.07 -12.48
N ARG A 33 -6.97 7.33 -13.68
CA ARG A 33 -7.75 7.83 -14.82
C ARG A 33 -8.33 6.65 -15.59
N ASN A 34 -9.65 6.59 -15.69
CA ASN A 34 -10.36 5.64 -16.55
C ASN A 34 -10.79 6.39 -17.82
N ALA A 35 -10.76 5.74 -18.99
CA ALA A 35 -10.96 6.34 -20.32
C ALA A 35 -12.38 6.90 -20.63
N THR A 36 -13.22 7.14 -19.62
CA THR A 36 -14.54 7.77 -19.81
C THR A 36 -14.66 9.00 -18.94
N SER A 37 -14.21 10.14 -19.49
CA SER A 37 -14.74 11.49 -19.27
C SER A 37 -15.26 11.85 -17.86
N ASP A 38 -14.45 11.69 -16.82
CA ASP A 38 -14.71 12.39 -15.55
C ASP A 38 -13.59 13.40 -15.34
N THR A 39 -13.81 14.64 -15.79
CA THR A 39 -12.97 15.82 -15.54
C THR A 39 -13.06 16.28 -14.07
N ARG A 40 -13.27 15.37 -13.12
CA ARG A 40 -13.10 15.65 -11.70
C ARG A 40 -11.62 15.85 -11.44
N ALA A 41 -11.23 17.12 -11.55
CA ALA A 41 -9.96 17.63 -11.08
C ALA A 41 -9.69 17.04 -9.70
N CYS A 42 -8.53 16.41 -9.56
CA CYS A 42 -8.03 15.95 -8.28
C CYS A 42 -8.04 17.15 -7.34
N LYS A 43 -9.03 17.25 -6.44
CA LYS A 43 -9.08 18.35 -5.49
C LYS A 43 -7.84 18.20 -4.60
N PRO A 44 -6.94 19.20 -4.55
CA PRO A 44 -5.92 19.19 -3.53
C PRO A 44 -6.61 19.05 -2.16
N PRO A 45 -6.04 18.32 -1.20
CA PRO A 45 -6.56 18.35 0.15
C PRO A 45 -6.67 19.82 0.60
N PRO A 46 -7.76 20.23 1.28
CA PRO A 46 -7.89 21.62 1.72
C PRO A 46 -6.67 22.03 2.53
N ALA A 47 -6.16 23.24 2.27
CA ALA A 47 -4.89 23.78 2.79
C ALA A 47 -4.78 23.85 4.33
N SER A 48 -5.82 23.46 5.08
CA SER A 48 -5.86 23.43 6.54
C SER A 48 -5.33 22.16 7.17
N ARG A 49 -4.91 21.15 6.39
CA ARG A 49 -4.24 19.96 6.92
C ARG A 49 -2.78 19.99 6.53
N ILE A 50 -1.96 20.66 7.35
CA ILE A 50 -0.53 20.34 7.46
C ILE A 50 -0.52 18.85 7.81
N ARG A 51 -0.37 17.99 6.80
CA ARG A 51 -0.11 16.59 7.03
C ARG A 51 1.26 16.59 7.69
N LYS A 52 1.28 16.43 9.02
CA LYS A 52 2.33 15.64 9.67
C LYS A 52 2.63 14.51 8.68
N ILE A 53 3.89 14.31 8.29
CA ILE A 53 4.30 13.25 7.37
C ILE A 53 3.86 11.93 8.01
N GLU A 54 2.59 11.58 7.84
CA GLU A 54 2.01 10.38 8.38
C GLU A 54 2.41 9.33 7.39
N MET A 55 3.38 8.52 7.80
CA MET A 55 3.82 7.35 7.07
C MET A 55 2.57 6.57 6.64
N ALA A 56 2.30 6.55 5.33
CA ALA A 56 1.20 5.80 4.77
C ALA A 56 1.48 4.32 5.07
N SER A 57 0.59 3.70 5.85
CA SER A 57 0.75 2.32 6.27
C SER A 57 -0.40 1.45 5.77
N LEU A 58 -0.05 0.32 5.15
CA LEU A 58 -1.02 -0.72 4.81
C LEU A 58 -1.14 -1.67 5.99
N THR A 59 -2.30 -1.70 6.67
CA THR A 59 -2.52 -2.65 7.78
C THR A 59 -3.26 -3.89 7.30
N LEU A 60 -2.69 -5.08 7.53
CA LEU A 60 -3.28 -6.37 7.15
C LEU A 60 -3.46 -7.27 8.38
N PRO A 61 -4.71 -7.63 8.73
CA PRO A 61 -4.96 -8.69 9.69
C PRO A 61 -4.72 -10.06 9.05
N LEU A 62 -3.92 -10.88 9.73
CA LEU A 62 -3.53 -12.22 9.32
C LEU A 62 -4.05 -13.27 10.30
N LYS A 63 -4.25 -14.50 9.81
CA LYS A 63 -4.39 -15.66 10.70
C LYS A 63 -3.10 -15.90 11.47
N ALA A 64 -3.22 -16.46 12.66
CA ALA A 64 -2.09 -16.74 13.55
C ALA A 64 -0.98 -17.55 12.85
N GLU A 65 -1.35 -18.62 12.16
CA GLU A 65 -0.43 -19.49 11.41
C GLU A 65 0.44 -18.73 10.41
N TYR A 66 -0.14 -17.85 9.61
CA TYR A 66 0.60 -17.07 8.60
C TYR A 66 1.39 -15.93 9.24
N PHE A 67 0.85 -15.30 10.27
CA PHE A 67 1.58 -14.26 11.01
C PHE A 67 2.86 -14.83 11.62
N ASP A 68 2.76 -15.97 12.30
CA ASP A 68 3.90 -16.63 12.93
C ASP A 68 4.92 -17.07 11.85
N ALA A 69 4.46 -17.65 10.73
CA ALA A 69 5.33 -18.00 9.60
C ALA A 69 6.06 -16.79 8.98
N ILE A 70 5.39 -15.65 8.84
CA ILE A 70 6.01 -14.42 8.33
C ILE A 70 6.99 -13.84 9.35
N ARG A 71 6.62 -13.83 10.64
CA ARG A 71 7.49 -13.39 11.74
C ARG A 71 8.80 -14.18 11.74
N ASP A 72 8.69 -15.50 11.64
CA ASP A 72 9.83 -16.43 11.70
C ASP A 72 10.61 -16.50 10.37
N GLY A 73 10.13 -15.82 9.33
CA GLY A 73 10.80 -15.69 8.04
C GLY A 73 10.60 -16.86 7.09
N SER A 74 9.83 -17.87 7.48
CA SER A 74 9.50 -19.02 6.62
C SER A 74 8.52 -18.67 5.50
N LYS A 75 7.71 -17.62 5.67
CA LYS A 75 6.81 -17.08 4.65
C LYS A 75 7.22 -15.67 4.23
N MET A 76 7.51 -15.51 2.95
CA MET A 76 8.03 -14.27 2.35
C MET A 76 6.96 -13.43 1.64
N GLU A 77 5.81 -14.02 1.30
CA GLU A 77 4.74 -13.39 0.55
C GLU A 77 3.39 -13.60 1.24
N GLU A 78 2.59 -12.54 1.33
CA GLU A 78 1.18 -12.58 1.75
C GLU A 78 0.28 -12.54 0.52
N TYR A 79 -0.64 -13.50 0.40
CA TYR A 79 -1.52 -13.62 -0.77
C TYR A 79 -2.90 -13.06 -0.48
N ARG A 80 -3.38 -12.15 -1.34
CA ARG A 80 -4.76 -11.64 -1.31
C ARG A 80 -5.38 -11.80 -2.68
N LEU A 81 -6.60 -12.36 -2.74
CA LEU A 81 -7.33 -12.51 -4.01
C LEU A 81 -7.42 -11.18 -4.75
N VAL A 82 -7.25 -11.22 -6.07
CA VAL A 82 -7.50 -10.06 -6.93
C VAL A 82 -8.99 -9.79 -6.95
N THR A 83 -9.42 -8.87 -6.08
CA THR A 83 -10.79 -8.38 -5.99
C THR A 83 -10.81 -6.87 -6.07
N PRO A 84 -11.94 -6.24 -6.46
CA PRO A 84 -12.07 -4.78 -6.49
C PRO A 84 -11.73 -4.11 -5.15
N PHE A 85 -11.95 -4.81 -4.04
CA PHE A 85 -11.62 -4.36 -2.70
C PHE A 85 -10.11 -4.23 -2.48
N TRP A 86 -9.32 -5.22 -2.90
CA TRP A 86 -7.86 -5.18 -2.81
C TRP A 86 -7.24 -4.28 -3.87
N ALA A 87 -7.80 -4.26 -5.09
CA ALA A 87 -7.39 -3.38 -6.16
C ALA A 87 -7.34 -1.91 -5.70
N LYS A 88 -8.43 -1.42 -5.09
CA LYS A 88 -8.52 -0.04 -4.56
C LYS A 88 -7.44 0.33 -3.52
N ARG A 89 -6.89 -0.67 -2.83
CA ARG A 89 -5.88 -0.50 -1.78
C ARG A 89 -4.46 -0.69 -2.30
N LEU A 90 -4.25 -1.52 -3.30
CA LEU A 90 -2.92 -1.91 -3.76
C LEU A 90 -2.56 -1.21 -5.06
N GLU A 91 -3.46 -1.25 -6.03
CA GLU A 91 -3.23 -0.65 -7.34
C GLU A 91 -3.16 0.86 -7.21
N CYS A 92 -2.10 1.43 -7.79
CA CYS A 92 -1.90 2.87 -7.83
C CYS A 92 -1.80 3.51 -6.43
N ARG A 93 -1.39 2.73 -5.43
CA ARG A 93 -1.08 3.19 -4.07
C ARG A 93 0.37 2.91 -3.74
N SER A 94 1.02 3.90 -3.13
CA SER A 94 2.31 3.77 -2.47
C SER A 94 2.11 3.86 -0.96
N TYR A 95 2.80 2.99 -0.24
CA TYR A 95 2.87 3.00 1.21
C TYR A 95 4.33 3.12 1.61
N ASP A 96 4.60 3.71 2.77
CA ASP A 96 5.93 3.72 3.36
C ASP A 96 6.21 2.39 4.08
N CYS A 97 5.17 1.78 4.66
CA CYS A 97 5.30 0.56 5.41
C CYS A 97 4.04 -0.31 5.38
N ILE A 98 4.22 -1.59 5.70
CA ILE A 98 3.15 -2.54 5.92
C ILE A 98 3.14 -2.98 7.38
N VAL A 99 1.95 -3.02 7.98
CA VAL A 99 1.71 -3.45 9.36
C VAL A 99 0.87 -4.70 9.32
N LEU A 100 1.48 -5.83 9.65
CA LEU A 100 0.78 -7.11 9.76
C LEU A 100 0.31 -7.28 11.20
N THR A 101 -0.91 -7.79 11.41
CA THR A 101 -1.44 -8.04 12.75
C THR A 101 -1.88 -9.50 12.93
N LYS A 102 -1.58 -10.08 14.10
CA LYS A 102 -2.05 -11.42 14.48
C LYS A 102 -3.52 -11.34 14.92
N GLY A 103 -4.44 -11.58 13.98
CA GLY A 103 -5.87 -11.36 14.16
C GLY A 103 -6.22 -9.88 14.37
N TYR A 104 -7.15 -9.62 15.29
CA TYR A 104 -7.57 -8.28 15.72
C TYR A 104 -7.06 -7.99 17.14
N PRO A 105 -5.76 -7.69 17.31
CA PRO A 105 -5.21 -7.40 18.63
C PRO A 105 -5.77 -6.10 19.20
N ARG A 106 -5.88 -6.02 20.53
CA ARG A 106 -6.16 -4.76 21.23
C ARG A 106 -5.05 -3.76 20.92
N LEU A 107 -5.35 -2.46 21.00
CA LEU A 107 -4.41 -1.39 20.60
C LEU A 107 -3.05 -1.47 21.30
N ILE A 108 -3.03 -1.96 22.54
CA ILE A 108 -1.85 -2.06 23.41
C ILE A 108 -1.05 -3.36 23.24
N ASP A 109 -1.48 -4.30 22.38
CA ASP A 109 -0.80 -5.59 22.19
C ASP A 109 0.22 -5.48 21.05
N PHE A 110 1.42 -5.01 21.40
CA PHE A 110 2.53 -4.79 20.48
C PHE A 110 3.17 -6.09 19.96
N GLY A 111 3.07 -7.20 20.72
CA GLY A 111 3.62 -8.50 20.32
C GLY A 111 2.86 -9.16 19.15
N ARG A 112 1.67 -8.63 18.83
CA ARG A 112 0.82 -9.08 17.71
C ARG A 112 0.89 -8.17 16.50
N ARG A 113 1.90 -7.31 16.40
CA ARG A 113 2.09 -6.37 15.29
C ARG A 113 3.49 -6.51 14.72
N LEU A 114 3.57 -6.56 13.40
CA LEU A 114 4.83 -6.68 12.68
C LEU A 114 4.87 -5.59 11.60
N LYS A 115 5.75 -4.61 11.78
CA LYS A 115 5.96 -3.52 10.82
C LYS A 115 7.13 -3.87 9.91
N ARG A 116 6.93 -3.82 8.59
CA ARG A 116 7.95 -4.05 7.56
C ARG A 116 7.94 -2.90 6.54
N PRO A 117 9.06 -2.61 5.86
CA PRO A 117 9.06 -1.67 4.75
C PRO A 117 8.11 -2.17 3.65
N TRP A 118 7.36 -1.27 3.03
CA TRP A 118 6.55 -1.62 1.87
C TRP A 118 7.46 -1.86 0.67
N ARG A 119 7.44 -3.07 0.11
CA ARG A 119 8.23 -3.44 -1.08
C ARG A 119 7.37 -3.67 -2.32
N GLY A 120 6.08 -3.42 -2.24
CA GLY A 120 5.13 -3.64 -3.32
C GLY A 120 4.53 -5.04 -3.32
N PHE A 121 3.93 -5.39 -4.45
CA PHE A 121 3.27 -6.67 -4.69
C PHE A 121 3.47 -7.09 -6.14
N THR A 122 3.29 -8.38 -6.41
CA THR A 122 3.22 -8.94 -7.76
C THR A 122 1.90 -9.66 -7.94
N VAL A 123 1.31 -9.62 -9.13
CA VAL A 123 0.11 -10.41 -9.44
C VAL A 123 0.55 -11.79 -9.93
N LYS A 124 0.03 -12.85 -9.32
CA LYS A 124 0.36 -14.25 -9.66
C LYS A 124 -0.90 -15.10 -9.71
N THR A 125 -0.88 -16.14 -10.53
CA THR A 125 -1.87 -17.22 -10.48
C THR A 125 -1.32 -18.34 -9.61
N ILE A 126 -2.03 -18.71 -8.55
CA ILE A 126 -1.61 -19.77 -7.62
C ILE A 126 -2.75 -20.75 -7.35
N THR A 127 -2.42 -21.99 -7.04
CA THR A 127 -3.31 -22.95 -6.39
C THR A 127 -2.92 -22.98 -4.91
N HIS A 128 -3.87 -22.69 -4.02
CA HIS A 128 -3.59 -22.60 -2.58
C HIS A 128 -4.72 -23.24 -1.77
N PRO A 129 -4.43 -24.11 -0.78
CA PRO A 129 -5.46 -24.81 -0.01
C PRO A 129 -6.52 -23.89 0.61
N HIS A 130 -6.14 -22.67 0.97
CA HIS A 130 -7.06 -21.68 1.54
C HIS A 130 -8.04 -21.05 0.53
N PHE A 131 -7.70 -21.04 -0.77
CA PHE A 131 -8.55 -20.47 -1.82
C PHE A 131 -9.34 -21.52 -2.59
N GLY A 132 -8.98 -22.81 -2.44
CA GLY A 132 -9.63 -23.93 -3.12
C GLY A 132 -8.68 -24.66 -4.05
N PRO A 133 -9.17 -25.70 -4.75
CA PRO A 133 -8.37 -26.49 -5.68
C PRO A 133 -8.09 -25.76 -7.01
N ASP A 134 -8.91 -24.77 -7.35
CA ASP A 134 -8.81 -24.05 -8.61
C ASP A 134 -7.68 -23.00 -8.58
N PRO A 135 -6.97 -22.78 -9.71
CA PRO A 135 -6.03 -21.68 -9.81
C PRO A 135 -6.73 -20.32 -9.68
N VAL A 136 -6.23 -19.47 -8.79
CA VAL A 136 -6.79 -18.14 -8.53
C VAL A 136 -5.74 -17.05 -8.72
N LEU A 137 -6.19 -15.88 -9.18
CA LEU A 137 -5.35 -14.70 -9.30
C LEU A 137 -5.22 -14.00 -7.94
N VAL A 138 -3.99 -13.76 -7.51
CA VAL A 138 -3.68 -13.13 -6.22
C VAL A 138 -2.67 -12.01 -6.36
N TYR A 139 -2.79 -11.01 -5.48
CA TYR A 139 -1.72 -10.11 -5.11
C TYR A 139 -0.79 -10.82 -4.13
N ALA A 140 0.43 -11.10 -4.56
CA ALA A 140 1.54 -11.56 -3.74
C ALA A 140 2.28 -10.34 -3.18
N ILE A 141 1.93 -9.93 -1.97
CA ILE A 141 2.51 -8.79 -1.27
C ILE A 141 3.83 -9.23 -0.65
N ASP A 142 4.91 -8.49 -0.94
CA ASP A 142 6.21 -8.78 -0.35
C ASP A 142 6.20 -8.41 1.13
N VAL A 143 6.39 -9.43 1.96
CA VAL A 143 6.47 -9.29 3.40
C VAL A 143 7.80 -9.80 3.91
N ARG A 144 8.88 -9.91 3.12
CA ARG A 144 10.18 -10.43 3.59
C ARG A 144 10.71 -9.66 4.80
N PRO A 145 11.47 -10.28 5.72
CA PRO A 145 12.14 -9.54 6.79
C PRO A 145 13.05 -8.44 6.22
N PRO A 146 13.31 -7.34 6.96
CA PRO A 146 14.37 -6.41 6.57
C PRO A 146 15.69 -7.16 6.49
N GLU A 147 16.48 -6.92 5.45
CA GLU A 147 17.80 -7.51 5.30
C GLU A 147 18.69 -6.95 6.41
N GLY A 148 18.91 -7.72 7.48
CA GLY A 148 19.67 -7.26 8.63
C GLY A 148 19.31 -7.97 9.93
N LYS A 149 19.71 -9.25 10.04
CA LYS A 149 20.44 -9.87 11.17
C LYS A 149 20.70 -11.34 10.81
N ALA A 150 21.69 -11.58 9.95
CA ALA A 150 22.44 -12.82 10.02
C ALA A 150 23.24 -12.74 11.33
N ASN A 151 22.84 -13.51 12.34
CA ASN A 151 23.56 -13.60 13.60
C ASN A 151 24.88 -14.31 13.33
N GLY A 152 25.99 -13.58 13.52
CA GLY A 152 27.28 -14.17 13.88
C GLY A 152 27.39 -14.27 15.39
#